data_AF-A0A8S3IAR0-F1
#
_entry.id   AF-A0A8S3IAR0-F1
#
_cell.length_a   1.000
_cell.length_b   1.000
_cell.length_c   1.000
_cell.angle_alpha   90.00
_cell.angle_beta   90.00
_cell.angle_gamma   90.00
#
_symmetry.space_group_name_H-M   'P 1'
#
loop_
_entity.id
_entity.type
_entity.pdbx_description
1 polymer ?
#
loop_
_entity_poly.entity_id
_entity_poly.type
_entity_poly.pdbx_seq_one_letter_code
_entity_poly.pdbx_strand_id
1 'polypeptide(L)' 'GLGTKESTLNRIVITRSEIDLVQIKEAYNRLFNRELERDVSSETSGDYKALLLELMKDPSQRSG' A
#
# COMPACT_ATOMS: atom_id res chain seq x y z
N GLY A 1 -25.34 -15.35 6.68
CA GLY A 1 -25.15 -15.14 5.23
C GLY A 1 -23.67 -15.13 4.91
N LEU A 2 -23.27 -15.77 3.81
CA LEU A 2 -21.88 -15.88 3.34
C LEU A 2 -21.23 -14.50 3.08
N GLY A 3 -22.00 -13.45 2.75
CA GLY A 3 -21.46 -12.11 2.45
C GLY A 3 -21.03 -11.24 3.65
N THR A 4 -21.54 -11.47 4.87
CA THR A 4 -21.21 -10.61 6.03
C THR A 4 -19.84 -10.94 6.65
N LYS A 5 -19.45 -12.22 6.61
CA LYS A 5 -18.17 -12.67 7.19
C LYS A 5 -17.00 -12.31 6.28
N GLU A 6 -17.16 -12.48 4.97
CA GLU A 6 -16.15 -12.14 3.97
C GLU A 6 -15.86 -10.64 3.95
N SER A 7 -16.89 -9.78 3.93
CA SER A 7 -16.71 -8.33 4.00
C SER A 7 -16.01 -7.86 5.29
N THR A 8 -16.28 -8.51 6.42
CA THR A 8 -15.60 -8.22 7.69
C THR A 8 -14.13 -8.65 7.67
N LEU A 9 -13.84 -9.85 7.16
CA LEU A 9 -12.46 -10.33 7.00
C LEU A 9 -11.67 -9.45 6.05
N ASN A 10 -12.24 -9.09 4.90
CA ASN A 10 -11.63 -8.17 3.94
C ASN A 10 -11.34 -6.81 4.58
N ARG A 11 -12.30 -6.24 5.33
CA ARG A 11 -12.08 -4.97 6.05
C ARG A 11 -10.89 -5.07 7.01
N ILE A 12 -10.84 -6.13 7.83
CA ILE A 12 -9.75 -6.32 8.81
C ILE A 12 -8.40 -6.41 8.11
N VAL A 13 -8.31 -7.22 7.04
CA VAL A 13 -7.08 -7.42 6.28
C VAL A 13 -6.63 -6.13 5.59
N ILE A 14 -7.57 -5.41 4.96
CA ILE A 14 -7.30 -4.14 4.28
C ILE A 14 -6.80 -3.10 5.29
N THR A 15 -7.52 -2.87 6.39
CA THR A 15 -7.15 -1.88 7.39
C THR A 15 -5.80 -2.19 8.05
N ARG A 16 -5.47 -3.47 8.28
CA ARG A 16 -4.13 -3.84 8.78
C ARG A 16 -3.04 -3.55 7.77
N SER A 17 -3.25 -3.93 6.50
CA SER A 17 -2.30 -3.67 5.42
C SER A 17 -2.05 -2.17 5.21
N GLU A 18 -3.10 -1.35 5.30
CA GLU A 18 -3.02 0.11 5.24
C GLU A 18 -2.17 0.68 6.37
N ILE A 19 -2.47 0.29 7.62
CA ILE A 19 -1.75 0.74 8.81
C ILE A 19 -0.28 0.32 8.77
N ASP A 20 0.01 -0.91 8.35
CA ASP A 20 1.38 -1.42 8.26
C ASP A 20 2.16 -0.69 7.16
N LEU A 21 1.53 -0.45 6.01
CA LEU A 21 2.16 0.28 4.91
C LEU A 21 2.47 1.74 5.28
N VAL A 22 1.58 2.42 6.00
CA VAL A 22 1.84 3.77 6.53
C VAL A 22 3.06 3.73 7.47
N GLN A 23 3.11 2.80 8.42
CA GLN A 23 4.24 2.65 9.32
C GLN A 23 5.55 2.34 8.59
N ILE A 24 5.51 1.52 7.53
CA ILE A 24 6.68 1.20 6.70
C ILE A 24 7.18 2.45 5.98
N LYS A 25 6.29 3.25 5.37
CA LYS A 25 6.67 4.49 4.69
C LYS A 25 7.31 5.48 5.67
N GLU A 26 6.73 5.63 6.86
CA GLU A 26 7.30 6.50 7.89
C GLU A 26 8.65 5.98 8.39
N ALA A 27 8.79 4.67 8.65
CA ALA A 27 10.04 4.09 9.10
C ALA A 27 11.13 4.24 8.03
N TYR A 28 10.79 4.04 6.76
CA TYR A 28 11.69 4.27 5.63
C TYR A 28 12.14 5.72 5.54
N ASN A 29 11.20 6.67 5.68
CA ASN A 29 11.53 8.09 5.70
C ASN A 29 12.47 8.45 6.85
N ARG A 30 12.22 7.93 8.07
CA ARG A 30 13.10 8.16 9.22
C ARG A 30 14.51 7.59 9.04
N LEU A 31 14.64 6.43 8.39
CA LEU A 31 15.92 5.74 8.21
C LEU A 31 16.75 6.31 7.05
N PHE A 32 16.11 6.66 5.94
CA PHE A 32 16.78 7.02 4.68
C PHE A 32 16.62 8.50 4.30
N ASN A 33 15.76 9.24 5.01
CA ASN A 33 15.39 10.62 4.72
C ASN A 33 14.90 10.80 3.27
N ARG A 34 14.16 9.80 2.78
CA ARG A 34 13.61 9.71 1.42
C ARG A 34 12.20 9.12 1.47
N GLU A 35 11.40 9.41 0.44
CA GLU A 35 10.07 8.83 0.29
C GLU A 35 10.16 7.46 -0.38
N LEU A 36 9.53 6.45 0.22
CA LEU A 36 9.57 5.08 -0.29
C LEU A 36 8.98 4.99 -1.70
N GLU A 37 7.89 5.70 -2.01
CA GLU A 37 7.30 5.72 -3.35
C GLU A 37 8.26 6.31 -4.39
N ARG A 38 9.05 7.33 -3.99
CA ARG A 38 10.00 7.98 -4.88
C ARG A 38 11.12 7.04 -5.26
N ASP A 39 11.69 6.34 -4.28
CA ASP A 39 12.77 5.38 -4.50
C ASP A 39 12.25 4.16 -5.29
N VAL A 40 11.05 3.65 -4.99
CA VAL A 40 10.42 2.61 -5.84
C VAL A 40 10.24 3.10 -7.28
N SER A 41 9.80 4.33 -7.47
CA SER A 41 9.60 4.94 -8.79
C SER A 41 10.91 5.14 -9.57
N SER A 42 12.05 5.37 -8.90
CA SER A 42 13.35 5.54 -9.55
C SER A 42 14.08 4.23 -9.81
N GLU A 43 13.92 3.22 -8.94
CA GLU A 43 14.62 1.94 -9.02
C GLU A 43 13.89 0.89 -9.86
N THR A 44 12.62 1.12 -10.20
CA THR A 44 11.81 0.18 -10.99
C THR A 44 11.24 0.83 -12.24
N SER A 45 10.84 0.02 -13.23
CA SER A 45 10.30 0.51 -14.50
C SER A 45 9.19 -0.40 -15.05
N GLY A 46 8.50 0.10 -16.08
CA GLY A 46 7.42 -0.62 -16.78
C GLY A 46 6.25 -1.00 -15.87
N ASP A 47 5.57 -2.10 -16.21
CA ASP A 47 4.39 -2.58 -15.49
C ASP A 47 4.70 -2.99 -14.06
N TYR A 48 5.94 -3.42 -13.79
CA TYR A 48 6.38 -3.77 -12.45
C TYR A 48 6.37 -2.56 -11.52
N LYS A 49 6.91 -1.42 -11.99
CA LYS A 49 6.80 -0.14 -11.26
C LYS A 49 5.35 0.25 -11.02
N ALA A 50 4.52 0.17 -12.06
CA ALA A 50 3.11 0.55 -11.97
C ALA A 50 2.39 -0.30 -10.91
N LEU A 51 2.62 -1.61 -10.91
CA LEU A 51 2.07 -2.53 -9.92
C LEU A 51 2.53 -2.18 -8.48
N LEU A 52 3.82 -1.96 -8.26
CA LEU A 52 4.33 -1.64 -6.92
C LEU A 52 3.75 -0.32 -6.40
N LEU A 53 3.71 0.72 -7.23
CA LEU A 53 3.10 1.99 -6.85
C LEU A 53 1.61 1.85 -6.56
N GLU A 54 0.88 1.03 -7.32
CA GLU A 54 -0.54 0.75 -7.08
C GLU A 54 -0.78 -0.01 -5.76
N LEU A 55 0.08 -0.98 -5.46
CA LEU A 55 0.06 -1.70 -4.17
C LEU A 55 0.31 -0.76 -3.00
N MET A 56 1.12 0.28 -3.21
CA MET A 56 1.44 1.28 -2.20
C MET A 56 0.43 2.42 -2.08
N LYS A 57 -0.53 2.53 -3.02
CA LYS A 57 -1.64 3.47 -2.90
C LYS A 57 -2.63 3.00 -1.85
N ASP A 58 -3.17 3.99 -1.14
CA ASP A 58 -4.28 3.79 -0.22
C ASP A 58 -5.47 3.15 -0.97
N PRO A 59 -6.04 2.03 -0.48
CA PRO A 59 -7.21 1.38 -1.05
C PRO A 59 -8.41 2.33 -1.26
N SER A 60 -8.55 3.39 -0.47
CA SER A 60 -9.55 4.44 -0.68
C SER A 60 -9.34 5.24 -1.97
N GLN A 61 -8.11 5.27 -2.50
CA GLN A 61 -7.73 5.92 -3.74
C GLN A 61 -7.79 4.98 -4.96
N ARG A 62 -8.17 3.70 -4.78
CA ARG A 62 -8.32 2.70 -5.87
C ARG A 62 -9.68 2.76 -6.58
N SER A 63 -10.43 3.84 -6.40
CA SER A 63 -11.72 4.03 -7.07
C SER A 63 -11.49 4.53 -8.50
N GLY A 64 -11.35 3.59 -9.43
CA GLY A 64 -11.29 3.80 -10.88
C GLY A 64 -11.76 2.56 -11.61
#